data_AF-A0AAW6KKX3-F1
#
_entry.id   AF-A0AAW6KKX3-F1
#
_cell.length_a   1.000
_cell.length_b   1.000
_cell.length_c   1.000
_cell.angle_alpha   90.00
_cell.angle_beta   90.00
_cell.angle_gamma   90.00
#
_symmetry.space_group_name_H-M   'P 1'
#
loop_
_entity.id
_entity.type
_entity.pdbx_description
1 polymer ?
#
loop_
_entity_poly.entity_id
_entity_poly.type
_entity_poly.pdbx_seq_one_letter_code
_entity_poly.pdbx_strand_id
1 'polypeptide(L)'
;MAKLEGVKTLDMVNGEITKVSYDGAEYVKTESPVQEGDLFLLTEGHSVIGGDTGAFYLTVKDWDGDIVIPTKYVGLATSVQKKGDGIAFRKVSAPQPSLEDRVSTNEKDIESLKSDVAALKGEAEPGYVRIDKGEAKVGDFIKYIVTASPSVVKNERLYEINGLRSGRHFTHINEDGDMVRTMPNEVFEVYRKVSAVEPKPERLKVGDYAKVVGNESGHYVEIDEIVLIKRDDKDFAPFHCEKLNGDAAGIFYEDELVHATDEEVAEAKDAAARAKFKKGAKVRLKSGGGVYPLLGFENGKVYTVVDNDFLWGITEKKIQIEHDRGRGWATPAQLELLTEEEVAEIEKWAAIGREVDEYKVGDIVQYLYDREICEVVGITDEGGVKVSTQSCGTCIENQASIELVTPVEARFGRKGDE
;
A
#
# COMPACT_ATOMS: atom_id res chain seq x y z
N MET A 1 -12.89 -15.34 30.18
CA MET A 1 -11.73 -15.91 29.47
C MET A 1 -10.98 -16.80 30.44
N ALA A 2 -10.26 -17.81 29.95
CA ALA A 2 -9.76 -18.90 30.78
C ALA A 2 -8.36 -18.60 31.33
N LYS A 3 -8.00 -19.29 32.41
CA LYS A 3 -6.61 -19.48 32.85
C LYS A 3 -5.68 -19.73 31.65
N LEU A 4 -4.45 -19.23 31.75
CA LEU A 4 -3.45 -19.43 30.71
C LEU A 4 -2.89 -20.85 30.81
N GLU A 5 -2.98 -21.59 29.71
CA GLU A 5 -2.33 -22.88 29.54
C GLU A 5 -0.98 -22.67 28.83
N GLY A 6 0.06 -23.41 29.22
CA GLY A 6 1.37 -23.35 28.55
C GLY A 6 2.35 -22.29 29.07
N VAL A 7 2.08 -21.65 30.20
CA VAL A 7 3.10 -20.86 30.93
C VAL A 7 4.17 -21.81 31.47
N LYS A 8 5.43 -21.60 31.08
CA LYS A 8 6.57 -22.40 31.54
C LYS A 8 7.40 -21.60 32.53
N THR A 9 7.67 -22.16 33.69
CA THR A 9 8.62 -21.58 34.65
C THR A 9 10.04 -21.68 34.10
N LEU A 10 10.75 -20.56 34.02
CA LEU A 10 12.13 -20.47 33.56
C LEU A 10 13.12 -20.40 34.71
N ASP A 11 12.76 -19.71 35.80
CA ASP A 11 13.63 -19.51 36.95
C ASP A 11 12.84 -19.50 38.27
N MET A 12 13.48 -20.02 39.33
CA MET A 12 12.93 -20.09 40.68
C MET A 12 14.04 -19.86 41.71
N VAL A 13 13.79 -18.98 42.68
CA VAL A 13 14.71 -18.69 43.78
C VAL A 13 13.98 -18.91 45.11
N ASN A 14 14.55 -19.73 45.99
CA ASN A 14 13.98 -20.05 47.31
C ASN A 14 12.53 -20.59 47.27
N GLY A 15 12.15 -21.29 46.20
CA GLY A 15 10.80 -21.83 46.02
C GLY A 15 9.78 -20.84 45.43
N GLU A 16 10.17 -19.59 45.18
CA GLU A 16 9.36 -18.61 44.47
C GLU A 16 9.73 -18.53 43.00
N ILE A 17 8.73 -18.40 42.13
CA ILE A 17 8.94 -18.23 40.69
C ILE A 17 9.41 -16.81 40.41
N THR A 18 10.59 -16.66 39.81
CA THR A 18 11.19 -15.36 39.47
C THR A 18 11.06 -15.04 37.99
N LYS A 19 10.96 -16.06 37.12
CA LYS A 19 10.85 -15.88 35.67
C LYS A 19 9.97 -16.95 35.03
N VAL A 20 9.14 -16.54 34.08
CA VAL A 20 8.28 -17.43 33.29
C VAL A 20 8.35 -17.08 31.80
N SER A 21 8.05 -18.05 30.93
CA SER A 21 7.83 -17.81 29.50
C SER A 21 6.40 -18.15 29.12
N TYR A 22 5.79 -17.31 28.30
CA TYR A 22 4.47 -17.52 27.73
C TYR A 22 4.46 -16.99 26.30
N ASP A 23 3.96 -17.79 25.36
CA ASP A 23 3.87 -17.45 23.93
C ASP A 23 5.20 -16.94 23.31
N GLY A 24 6.31 -17.61 23.66
CA GLY A 24 7.65 -17.25 23.17
C GLY A 24 8.28 -15.99 23.79
N ALA A 25 7.58 -15.30 24.68
CA ALA A 25 8.11 -14.15 25.41
C ALA A 25 8.47 -14.51 26.86
N GLU A 26 9.51 -13.85 27.39
CA GLU A 26 9.92 -13.99 28.78
C GLU A 26 9.27 -12.92 29.66
N TYR A 27 8.95 -13.27 30.90
CA TYR A 27 8.38 -12.39 31.90
C TYR A 27 9.12 -12.55 33.23
N VAL A 28 9.40 -11.46 33.93
CA VAL A 28 10.12 -11.44 35.21
C VAL A 28 9.22 -10.93 36.32
N LYS A 29 9.32 -11.54 37.51
CA LYS A 29 8.58 -11.14 38.71
C LYS A 29 8.81 -9.65 38.98
N THR A 30 7.72 -8.92 39.22
CA THR A 30 7.77 -7.49 39.55
C THR A 30 6.98 -7.20 40.81
N GLU A 31 7.57 -6.37 41.68
CA GLU A 31 6.91 -5.79 42.85
C GLU A 31 6.23 -4.45 42.51
N SER A 32 6.39 -3.96 41.27
CA SER A 32 5.71 -2.76 40.80
C SER A 32 4.20 -3.02 40.65
N PRO A 33 3.37 -1.97 40.68
CA PRO A 33 1.95 -2.10 40.39
C PRO A 33 1.72 -2.83 39.07
N VAL A 34 0.80 -3.80 39.10
CA VAL A 34 0.38 -4.58 37.94
C VAL A 34 -0.16 -3.68 36.82
N GLN A 35 0.23 -3.98 35.59
CA GLN A 35 -0.15 -3.27 34.37
C GLN A 35 -0.96 -4.18 33.44
N GLU A 36 -1.58 -3.58 32.42
CA GLU A 36 -2.20 -4.34 31.34
C GLU A 36 -1.15 -5.17 30.59
N GLY A 37 -1.45 -6.44 30.32
CA GLY A 37 -0.54 -7.36 29.63
C GLY A 37 0.53 -8.02 30.50
N ASP A 38 0.54 -7.74 31.81
CA ASP A 38 1.34 -8.51 32.77
C ASP A 38 0.71 -9.91 32.96
N LEU A 39 1.54 -10.91 33.26
CA LEU A 39 1.05 -12.22 33.70
C LEU A 39 0.86 -12.18 35.21
N PHE A 40 -0.28 -12.66 35.69
CA PHE A 40 -0.65 -12.62 37.10
C PHE A 40 -0.91 -14.02 37.63
N LEU A 41 -0.10 -14.44 38.60
CA LEU A 41 -0.22 -15.72 39.29
C LEU A 41 -1.06 -15.53 40.56
N LEU A 42 -2.15 -16.26 40.70
CA LEU A 42 -2.95 -16.26 41.93
C LEU A 42 -2.31 -17.18 42.98
N THR A 43 -2.04 -16.65 44.18
CA THR A 43 -1.52 -17.43 45.31
C THR A 43 -2.65 -17.88 46.23
N GLU A 44 -2.35 -18.79 47.16
CA GLU A 44 -3.36 -19.29 48.10
C GLU A 44 -3.93 -18.14 48.95
N GLY A 45 -5.27 -18.09 49.09
CA GLY A 45 -5.97 -17.03 49.84
C GLY A 45 -6.58 -15.92 48.98
N HIS A 46 -6.38 -15.95 47.66
CA HIS A 46 -6.65 -14.81 46.77
C HIS A 46 -8.06 -14.23 46.71
N SER A 47 -9.07 -14.95 47.18
CA SER A 47 -10.47 -14.48 47.23
C SER A 47 -11.07 -14.03 45.87
N VAL A 48 -10.41 -14.31 44.74
CA VAL A 48 -10.90 -14.00 43.39
C VAL A 48 -11.88 -15.08 42.96
N ILE A 49 -13.15 -14.71 42.77
CA ILE A 49 -14.21 -15.67 42.46
C ILE A 49 -14.03 -16.21 41.03
N GLY A 50 -13.81 -17.52 40.93
CA GLY A 50 -13.53 -18.19 39.66
C GLY A 50 -12.09 -18.05 39.18
N GLY A 51 -11.18 -17.63 40.05
CA GLY A 51 -9.73 -17.80 39.87
C GLY A 51 -9.25 -19.09 40.53
N ASP A 52 -8.28 -19.76 39.93
CA ASP A 52 -7.67 -20.98 40.43
C ASP A 52 -6.32 -20.64 41.09
N THR A 53 -6.11 -21.11 42.32
CA THR A 53 -4.83 -20.98 43.01
C THR A 53 -3.72 -21.70 42.24
N GLY A 54 -2.60 -21.02 42.02
CA GLY A 54 -1.47 -21.54 41.23
C GLY A 54 -1.62 -21.36 39.71
N ALA A 55 -2.72 -20.77 39.23
CA ALA A 55 -2.92 -20.50 37.81
C ALA A 55 -2.47 -19.08 37.41
N PHE A 56 -2.05 -18.95 36.15
CA PHE A 56 -1.66 -17.70 35.53
C PHE A 56 -2.80 -17.11 34.71
N TYR A 57 -2.91 -15.79 34.72
CA TYR A 57 -3.89 -15.01 33.97
C TYR A 57 -3.20 -13.83 33.28
N LEU A 58 -3.62 -13.48 32.07
CA LEU A 58 -3.19 -12.25 31.42
C LEU A 58 -4.06 -11.10 31.92
N THR A 59 -3.46 -10.07 32.50
CA THR A 59 -4.22 -8.91 32.98
C THR A 59 -4.68 -8.05 31.81
N VAL A 60 -5.91 -7.56 31.92
CA VAL A 60 -6.53 -6.69 30.91
C VAL A 60 -7.01 -5.41 31.57
N LYS A 61 -7.14 -4.35 30.79
CA LYS A 61 -7.75 -3.11 31.25
C LYS A 61 -9.26 -3.17 31.07
N ASP A 62 -10.00 -2.92 32.14
CA ASP A 62 -11.46 -2.85 32.09
C ASP A 62 -11.94 -1.49 31.56
N TRP A 63 -13.23 -1.37 31.25
CA TRP A 63 -13.83 -0.15 30.69
C TRP A 63 -13.66 1.08 31.60
N ASP A 64 -13.62 0.89 32.93
CA ASP A 64 -13.35 1.92 33.93
C ASP A 64 -11.85 2.26 34.08
N GLY A 65 -10.98 1.56 33.33
CA GLY A 65 -9.54 1.77 33.32
C GLY A 65 -8.76 0.99 34.38
N ASP A 66 -9.44 0.24 35.24
CA ASP A 66 -8.83 -0.65 36.22
C ASP A 66 -8.16 -1.87 35.56
N ILE A 67 -7.07 -2.34 36.15
CA ILE A 67 -6.38 -3.56 35.70
C ILE A 67 -7.00 -4.76 36.41
N VAL A 68 -7.58 -5.66 35.61
CA VAL A 68 -8.36 -6.79 36.09
C VAL A 68 -7.80 -8.14 35.64
N ILE A 69 -8.10 -9.15 36.44
CA ILE A 69 -7.88 -10.57 36.18
C ILE A 69 -9.17 -11.11 35.57
N PRO A 70 -9.16 -11.57 34.30
CA PRO A 70 -10.36 -11.90 33.55
C PRO A 70 -10.97 -13.26 33.95
N THR A 71 -11.37 -13.40 35.22
CA THR A 71 -12.05 -14.56 35.79
C THR A 71 -13.57 -14.46 35.63
N LYS A 72 -14.33 -15.47 36.11
CA LYS A 72 -15.79 -15.54 36.00
C LYS A 72 -16.50 -14.29 36.54
N TYR A 73 -15.97 -13.65 37.58
CA TYR A 73 -16.54 -12.44 38.19
C TYR A 73 -15.61 -11.23 38.17
N VAL A 74 -14.54 -11.26 37.35
CA VAL A 74 -13.56 -10.18 37.17
C VAL A 74 -12.90 -9.75 38.49
N GLY A 75 -11.64 -10.15 38.71
CA GLY A 75 -10.89 -9.79 39.92
C GLY A 75 -10.09 -8.51 39.72
N LEU A 76 -10.08 -7.57 40.67
CA LEU A 76 -9.19 -6.40 40.60
C LEU A 76 -7.73 -6.81 40.90
N ALA A 77 -6.88 -6.84 39.87
CA ALA A 77 -5.51 -7.34 39.97
C ALA A 77 -4.66 -6.52 40.95
N THR A 78 -4.82 -5.19 40.94
CA THR A 78 -4.12 -4.26 41.83
C THR A 78 -4.44 -4.50 43.31
N SER A 79 -5.69 -4.85 43.62
CA SER A 79 -6.13 -5.13 45.00
C SER A 79 -5.61 -6.48 45.49
N VAL A 80 -5.61 -7.49 44.61
CA VAL A 80 -5.08 -8.83 44.90
C VAL A 80 -3.58 -8.76 45.15
N GLN A 81 -2.83 -8.03 44.31
CA GLN A 81 -1.39 -7.85 44.50
C GLN A 81 -1.07 -7.19 45.86
N LYS A 82 -1.78 -6.12 46.24
CA LYS A 82 -1.56 -5.40 47.50
C LYS A 82 -1.80 -6.25 48.75
N LYS A 83 -2.66 -7.27 48.65
CA LYS A 83 -2.93 -8.19 49.76
C LYS A 83 -1.90 -9.31 49.90
N GLY A 84 -0.96 -9.44 48.95
CA GLY A 84 -0.02 -10.56 48.87
C GLY A 84 -0.63 -11.83 48.27
N ASP A 85 -1.82 -11.68 47.70
CA ASP A 85 -2.69 -12.75 47.18
C ASP A 85 -2.43 -13.07 45.70
N GLY A 86 -1.39 -12.47 45.12
CA GLY A 86 -0.93 -12.80 43.78
C GLY A 86 0.37 -12.12 43.40
N ILE A 87 1.03 -12.66 42.38
CA ILE A 87 2.35 -12.25 41.92
C ILE A 87 2.25 -11.80 40.47
N ALA A 88 2.73 -10.59 40.18
CA ALA A 88 2.80 -10.06 38.82
C ALA A 88 4.15 -10.37 38.16
N PHE A 89 4.11 -10.73 36.88
CA PHE A 89 5.26 -10.93 36.03
C PHE A 89 5.15 -10.01 34.82
N ARG A 90 6.16 -9.16 34.64
CA ARG A 90 6.21 -8.17 33.55
C ARG A 90 7.00 -8.71 32.38
N LYS A 91 6.47 -8.52 31.17
CA LYS A 91 7.13 -8.92 29.93
C LYS A 91 8.51 -8.27 29.86
N VAL A 92 9.55 -9.09 29.74
CA VAL A 92 10.90 -8.62 29.45
C VAL A 92 10.92 -8.25 27.97
N SER A 93 10.77 -6.96 27.68
CA SER A 93 11.21 -6.46 26.39
C SER A 93 12.72 -6.71 26.33
N ALA A 94 13.18 -7.48 25.34
CA ALA A 94 14.61 -7.71 25.13
C ALA A 94 15.36 -6.38 25.24
N PRO A 95 16.52 -6.30 25.93
CA PRO A 95 17.28 -5.07 26.00
C PRO A 95 17.70 -4.70 24.58
N GLN A 96 16.95 -3.78 23.98
CA GLN A 96 17.40 -3.08 22.80
C GLN A 96 18.57 -2.22 23.30
N PRO A 97 19.76 -2.30 22.67
CA PRO A 97 20.86 -1.40 23.02
C PRO A 97 20.33 0.03 23.01
N SER A 98 20.75 0.83 24.00
CA SER A 98 20.29 2.22 24.11
C SER A 98 20.57 2.97 22.80
N LEU A 99 19.88 4.08 22.58
CA LEU A 99 20.21 4.94 21.44
C LEU A 99 21.70 5.29 21.46
N GLU A 100 22.28 5.51 22.64
CA GLU A 100 23.71 5.78 22.81
C GLU A 100 24.59 4.59 22.40
N ASP A 101 24.22 3.35 22.77
CA ASP A 101 24.99 2.15 22.42
C ASP A 101 24.91 1.85 20.91
N ARG A 102 23.73 2.07 20.31
CA ARG A 102 23.52 1.93 18.86
C ARG A 102 24.26 3.01 18.08
N VAL A 103 24.23 4.26 18.55
CA VAL A 103 24.99 5.36 17.96
C VAL A 103 26.49 5.09 18.08
N SER A 104 26.98 4.64 19.24
CA SER A 104 28.40 4.33 19.42
C SER A 104 28.89 3.18 18.54
N THR A 105 28.06 2.13 18.36
CA THR A 105 28.38 1.02 17.45
C THR A 105 28.36 1.48 16.00
N ASN A 106 27.33 2.22 15.60
CA ASN A 106 27.22 2.77 14.25
C ASN A 106 28.35 3.77 13.95
N GLU A 107 28.79 4.57 14.92
CA GLU A 107 29.91 5.51 14.77
C GLU A 107 31.22 4.76 14.51
N LYS A 108 31.47 3.67 15.25
CA LYS A 108 32.64 2.80 15.02
C LYS A 108 32.58 2.11 13.65
N ASP A 109 31.41 1.61 13.27
CA ASP A 109 31.22 0.97 11.97
C ASP A 109 31.39 1.98 10.83
N ILE A 110 30.90 3.22 10.99
CA ILE A 110 31.12 4.31 10.05
C ILE A 110 32.59 4.69 9.98
N GLU A 111 33.32 4.71 11.09
CA GLU A 111 34.75 5.00 11.11
C GLU A 111 35.57 3.90 10.42
N SER A 112 35.23 2.63 10.67
CA SER A 112 35.80 1.48 9.96
C SER A 112 35.50 1.55 8.46
N LEU A 113 34.24 1.79 8.08
CA LEU A 113 33.83 1.93 6.69
C LEU A 113 34.48 3.14 6.01
N LYS A 114 34.68 4.25 6.72
CA LYS A 114 35.46 5.39 6.20
C LYS A 114 36.91 5.03 5.98
N SER A 115 37.52 4.23 6.87
CA SER A 115 38.88 3.73 6.71
C SER A 115 38.98 2.77 5.52
N ASP A 116 38.05 1.82 5.38
CA ASP A 116 38.00 0.87 4.26
C ASP A 116 37.73 1.59 2.93
N VAL A 117 36.82 2.57 2.92
CA VAL A 117 36.57 3.43 1.76
C VAL A 117 37.77 4.32 1.46
N ALA A 118 38.52 4.81 2.46
CA ALA A 118 39.75 5.57 2.23
C ALA A 118 40.88 4.67 1.69
N ALA A 119 40.96 3.41 2.14
CA ALA A 119 41.88 2.42 1.60
C ALA A 119 41.53 2.03 0.15
N LEU A 120 40.24 1.93 -0.18
CA LEU A 120 39.74 1.70 -1.54
C LEU A 120 39.85 2.94 -2.45
N LYS A 121 39.73 4.14 -1.88
CA LYS A 121 39.91 5.43 -2.59
C LYS A 121 41.37 5.89 -2.63
N GLY A 122 42.28 5.17 -1.96
CA GLY A 122 43.68 5.55 -1.78
C GLY A 122 44.53 5.59 -3.05
N GLU A 123 44.02 5.19 -4.21
CA GLU A 123 44.74 5.32 -5.50
C GLU A 123 43.93 5.98 -6.63
N ALA A 124 42.67 6.38 -6.40
CA ALA A 124 41.81 6.88 -7.47
C ALA A 124 41.18 8.23 -7.09
N GLU A 125 41.62 9.29 -7.77
CA GLU A 125 40.84 10.53 -7.85
C GLU A 125 39.42 10.19 -8.33
N PRO A 126 38.37 10.71 -7.67
CA PRO A 126 36.99 10.37 -8.00
C PRO A 126 36.69 10.72 -9.46
N GLY A 127 36.54 9.69 -10.29
CA GLY A 127 36.24 9.81 -11.73
C GLY A 127 37.34 9.31 -12.67
N TYR A 128 38.51 8.90 -12.18
CA TYR A 128 39.60 8.40 -13.03
C TYR A 128 40.23 7.13 -12.46
N VAL A 129 40.40 6.10 -13.29
CA VAL A 129 41.08 4.85 -12.93
C VAL A 129 42.43 4.77 -13.64
N ARG A 130 43.48 4.45 -12.90
CA ARG A 130 44.82 4.22 -13.45
C ARG A 130 44.80 2.99 -14.35
N ILE A 131 45.32 3.12 -15.56
CA ILE A 131 45.43 2.05 -16.56
C ILE A 131 46.87 1.83 -16.99
N ASP A 132 47.13 0.66 -17.56
CA ASP A 132 48.46 0.33 -18.09
C ASP A 132 48.79 1.17 -19.33
N LYS A 133 50.06 1.57 -19.49
CA LYS A 133 50.47 2.46 -20.60
C LYS A 133 50.23 1.83 -21.97
N GLY A 134 50.24 0.49 -22.04
CA GLY A 134 49.96 -0.26 -23.28
C GLY A 134 48.48 -0.22 -23.69
N GLU A 135 47.58 0.11 -22.78
CA GLU A 135 46.13 0.15 -23.01
C GLU A 135 45.59 1.57 -23.27
N ALA A 136 46.49 2.57 -23.24
CA ALA A 136 46.17 3.97 -23.42
C ALA A 136 45.66 4.24 -24.85
N LYS A 137 44.52 4.94 -24.95
CA LYS A 137 43.94 5.41 -26.21
C LYS A 137 43.77 6.93 -26.24
N VAL A 138 43.50 7.49 -27.42
CA VAL A 138 43.08 8.90 -27.55
C VAL A 138 41.81 9.11 -26.71
N GLY A 139 41.78 10.19 -25.92
CA GLY A 139 40.72 10.49 -24.95
C GLY A 139 40.95 9.93 -23.54
N ASP A 140 41.98 9.10 -23.30
CA ASP A 140 42.49 8.83 -21.96
C ASP A 140 43.36 10.02 -21.48
N PHE A 141 43.77 10.04 -20.21
CA PHE A 141 44.45 11.16 -19.57
C PHE A 141 45.84 10.76 -19.06
N ILE A 142 46.77 11.70 -19.03
CA ILE A 142 48.12 11.52 -18.48
C ILE A 142 48.32 12.44 -17.29
N LYS A 143 48.87 11.90 -16.21
CA LYS A 143 49.33 12.66 -15.04
C LYS A 143 50.84 12.56 -14.94
N TYR A 144 51.52 13.69 -15.00
CA TYR A 144 52.97 13.73 -14.81
C TYR A 144 53.33 13.58 -13.33
N ILE A 145 54.18 12.60 -13.02
CA ILE A 145 54.82 12.42 -11.70
C ILE A 145 56.13 13.20 -11.69
N VAL A 146 56.93 13.03 -12.76
CA VAL A 146 58.20 13.74 -12.96
C VAL A 146 58.27 14.22 -14.40
N THR A 147 58.31 15.54 -14.58
CA THR A 147 58.58 16.19 -15.87
C THR A 147 59.98 16.81 -15.91
N ALA A 148 60.61 16.76 -17.08
CA ALA A 148 61.86 17.49 -17.35
C ALA A 148 61.61 18.98 -17.70
N SER A 149 60.35 19.38 -17.91
CA SER A 149 59.94 20.70 -18.40
C SER A 149 58.76 21.25 -17.60
N PRO A 150 58.95 21.59 -16.30
CA PRO A 150 57.87 22.05 -15.41
C PRO A 150 57.25 23.39 -15.82
N SER A 151 57.91 24.15 -16.71
CA SER A 151 57.36 25.36 -17.32
C SER A 151 56.38 25.09 -18.45
N VAL A 152 56.29 23.84 -18.94
CA VAL A 152 55.49 23.45 -20.10
C VAL A 152 54.33 22.54 -19.67
N VAL A 153 54.56 21.66 -18.69
CA VAL A 153 53.55 20.78 -18.09
C VAL A 153 53.71 20.77 -16.58
N LYS A 154 52.61 20.65 -15.85
CA LYS A 154 52.60 20.63 -14.38
C LYS A 154 52.46 19.21 -13.87
N ASN A 155 53.25 18.87 -12.85
CA ASN A 155 53.06 17.63 -12.10
C ASN A 155 51.68 17.64 -11.44
N GLU A 156 51.13 16.45 -11.20
CA GLU A 156 49.82 16.23 -10.57
C GLU A 156 48.59 16.73 -11.34
N ARG A 157 48.75 17.27 -12.55
CA ARG A 157 47.65 17.65 -13.44
C ARG A 157 47.39 16.58 -14.50
N LEU A 158 46.11 16.35 -14.80
CA LEU A 158 45.66 15.45 -15.87
C LEU A 158 45.58 16.20 -17.20
N TYR A 159 46.17 15.60 -18.24
CA TYR A 159 46.15 16.09 -19.62
C TYR A 159 45.53 15.05 -20.54
N GLU A 160 44.55 15.44 -21.36
CA GLU A 160 43.91 14.54 -22.31
C GLU A 160 44.85 14.17 -23.47
N ILE A 161 44.92 12.88 -23.77
CA ILE A 161 45.71 12.34 -24.88
C ILE A 161 44.97 12.63 -26.19
N ASN A 162 45.55 13.48 -27.02
CA ASN A 162 44.98 13.87 -28.32
C ASN A 162 45.66 13.14 -29.50
N GLY A 163 46.68 12.33 -29.22
CA GLY A 163 47.35 11.55 -30.27
C GLY A 163 48.29 10.47 -29.75
N LEU A 164 48.37 9.38 -30.51
CA LEU A 164 49.24 8.23 -30.29
C LEU A 164 50.26 8.17 -31.43
N ARG A 165 51.55 8.21 -31.11
CA ARG A 165 52.61 8.02 -32.10
C ARG A 165 53.27 6.66 -31.90
N SER A 166 53.67 6.02 -33.02
CA SER A 166 54.43 4.77 -33.00
C SER A 166 55.60 4.87 -32.02
N GLY A 167 55.68 3.93 -31.07
CA GLY A 167 56.70 3.90 -30.01
C GLY A 167 56.26 4.36 -28.61
N ARG A 168 54.96 4.27 -28.25
CA ARG A 168 54.43 4.59 -26.90
C ARG A 168 54.65 6.05 -26.46
N HIS A 169 54.69 6.97 -27.42
CA HIS A 169 54.70 8.40 -27.14
C HIS A 169 53.30 8.98 -27.30
N PHE A 170 52.87 9.73 -26.30
CA PHE A 170 51.58 10.40 -26.27
C PHE A 170 51.74 11.89 -26.55
N THR A 171 50.76 12.47 -27.21
CA THR A 171 50.65 13.92 -27.40
C THR A 171 49.41 14.45 -26.73
N HIS A 172 49.52 15.61 -26.08
CA HIS A 172 48.45 16.32 -25.40
C HIS A 172 48.61 17.83 -25.61
N ILE A 173 47.62 18.61 -25.23
CA ILE A 173 47.66 20.08 -25.27
C ILE A 173 47.95 20.57 -23.84
N ASN A 174 48.90 21.50 -23.68
CA ASN A 174 49.22 22.11 -22.39
C ASN A 174 48.30 23.31 -22.07
N GLU A 175 48.59 24.02 -20.99
CA GLU A 175 47.79 25.17 -20.55
C GLU A 175 47.85 26.36 -21.52
N ASP A 176 48.92 26.48 -22.28
CA ASP A 176 49.14 27.55 -23.26
C ASP A 176 48.52 27.24 -24.63
N GLY A 177 47.92 26.05 -24.79
CA GLY A 177 47.34 25.58 -26.04
C GLY A 177 48.35 24.92 -26.98
N ASP A 178 49.60 24.75 -26.55
CA ASP A 178 50.66 24.14 -27.33
C ASP A 178 50.59 22.62 -27.30
N MET A 179 50.90 21.99 -28.44
CA MET A 179 51.00 20.54 -28.54
C MET A 179 52.31 20.05 -27.91
N VAL A 180 52.19 19.26 -26.84
CA VAL A 180 53.30 18.70 -26.09
C VAL A 180 53.35 17.19 -26.29
N ARG A 181 54.57 16.64 -26.36
CA ARG A 181 54.83 15.20 -26.49
C ARG A 181 55.54 14.68 -25.26
N THR A 182 55.12 13.51 -24.76
CA THR A 182 55.82 12.80 -23.69
C THR A 182 57.23 12.40 -24.09
N MET A 183 58.22 12.74 -23.27
CA MET A 183 59.62 12.40 -23.48
C MET A 183 60.00 11.08 -22.77
N PRO A 184 61.00 10.33 -23.26
CA PRO A 184 61.42 9.05 -22.66
C PRO A 184 61.88 9.15 -21.20
N ASN A 185 62.34 10.33 -20.76
CA ASN A 185 62.85 10.60 -19.42
C ASN A 185 61.77 11.11 -18.44
N GLU A 186 60.52 11.22 -18.88
CA GLU A 186 59.40 11.66 -18.03
C GLU A 186 58.70 10.48 -17.39
N VAL A 187 58.36 10.61 -16.11
CA VAL A 187 57.56 9.62 -15.38
C VAL A 187 56.14 10.14 -15.32
N PHE A 188 55.23 9.35 -15.88
CA PHE A 188 53.80 9.68 -15.92
C PHE A 188 52.96 8.43 -15.78
N GLU A 189 51.75 8.61 -15.27
CA GLU A 189 50.69 7.62 -15.17
C GLU A 189 49.58 7.92 -16.16
N VAL A 190 48.87 6.89 -16.61
CA VAL A 190 47.74 7.03 -17.53
C VAL A 190 46.47 6.69 -16.78
N TYR A 191 45.44 7.49 -17.02
CA TYR A 191 44.14 7.39 -16.38
C TYR A 191 43.05 7.33 -17.43
N ARG A 192 42.08 6.44 -17.24
CA ARG A 192 40.83 6.46 -17.99
C ARG A 192 39.78 7.14 -17.14
N LYS A 193 39.09 8.12 -17.72
CA LYS A 193 37.90 8.69 -17.08
C LYS A 193 36.88 7.56 -16.92
N VAL A 194 36.62 7.17 -15.68
CA VAL A 194 35.46 6.37 -15.36
C VAL A 194 34.30 7.33 -15.54
N SER A 195 33.63 7.27 -16.69
CA SER A 195 32.26 7.73 -16.70
C SER A 195 31.61 7.00 -15.54
N ALA A 196 31.08 7.74 -14.57
CA ALA A 196 29.96 7.22 -13.83
C ALA A 196 28.99 6.77 -14.91
N VAL A 197 29.03 5.47 -15.22
CA VAL A 197 27.90 4.81 -15.83
C VAL A 197 26.92 4.90 -14.67
N GLU A 198 26.18 6.01 -14.62
CA GLU A 198 24.81 5.91 -14.15
C GLU A 198 24.30 4.64 -14.80
N PRO A 199 23.86 3.63 -14.01
CA PRO A 199 23.38 2.40 -14.60
C PRO A 199 22.39 2.82 -15.67
N LYS A 200 22.71 2.57 -16.95
CA LYS A 200 21.79 2.92 -18.04
C LYS A 200 20.46 2.32 -17.60
N PRO A 201 19.40 3.14 -17.43
CA PRO A 201 18.17 2.68 -16.81
C PRO A 201 17.77 1.39 -17.52
N GLU A 202 17.49 0.35 -16.73
CA GLU A 202 17.14 -0.94 -17.30
C GLU A 202 15.99 -0.70 -18.27
N ARG A 203 16.22 -1.09 -19.53
CA ARG A 203 15.26 -0.81 -20.61
C ARG A 203 13.90 -1.34 -20.20
N LEU A 204 12.91 -0.46 -20.28
CA LEU A 204 11.51 -0.76 -20.01
C LEU A 204 11.03 -1.99 -20.79
N LYS A 205 10.22 -2.83 -20.15
CA LYS A 205 9.70 -4.08 -20.68
C LYS A 205 8.18 -4.02 -20.79
N VAL A 206 7.63 -4.92 -21.60
CA VAL A 206 6.18 -5.14 -21.65
C VAL A 206 5.68 -5.56 -20.27
N GLY A 207 4.66 -4.87 -19.78
CA GLY A 207 4.11 -5.02 -18.44
C GLY A 207 4.57 -3.96 -17.45
N ASP A 208 5.64 -3.20 -17.76
CA ASP A 208 6.12 -2.13 -16.90
C ASP A 208 5.20 -0.91 -16.99
N TYR A 209 5.06 -0.21 -15.86
CA TYR A 209 4.45 1.10 -15.81
C TYR A 209 5.53 2.16 -15.94
N ALA A 210 5.31 3.12 -16.83
CA ALA A 210 6.23 4.19 -17.11
C ALA A 210 5.57 5.55 -16.95
N LYS A 211 6.34 6.51 -16.47
CA LYS A 211 5.96 7.92 -16.44
C LYS A 211 6.41 8.61 -17.71
N VAL A 212 5.51 9.38 -18.31
CA VAL A 212 5.80 10.18 -19.50
C VAL A 212 6.58 11.44 -19.11
N VAL A 213 7.74 11.64 -19.72
CA VAL A 213 8.63 12.80 -19.47
C VAL A 213 8.87 13.65 -20.72
N GLY A 214 8.45 13.18 -21.89
CA GLY A 214 8.57 13.88 -23.18
C GLY A 214 7.29 13.78 -24.01
N ASN A 215 7.21 14.60 -25.06
CA ASN A 215 6.02 14.69 -25.93
C ASN A 215 6.35 14.91 -27.42
N GLU A 216 7.47 14.35 -27.87
CA GLU A 216 7.98 14.46 -29.24
C GLU A 216 7.33 13.43 -30.19
N SER A 217 6.80 12.33 -29.67
CA SER A 217 6.11 11.30 -30.44
C SER A 217 4.60 11.53 -30.55
N GLY A 218 3.94 10.81 -31.47
CA GLY A 218 2.52 10.98 -31.80
C GLY A 218 1.57 10.31 -30.81
N HIS A 219 1.72 10.56 -29.51
CA HIS A 219 0.86 10.01 -28.45
C HIS A 219 -0.20 11.02 -27.96
N TYR A 220 -1.17 10.54 -27.19
CA TYR A 220 -2.34 11.32 -26.71
C TYR A 220 -2.33 11.51 -25.19
N VAL A 221 -1.15 11.61 -24.60
CA VAL A 221 -0.91 11.52 -23.16
C VAL A 221 -0.15 12.76 -22.70
N GLU A 222 -0.52 13.31 -21.55
CA GLU A 222 0.17 14.47 -20.98
C GLU A 222 1.50 14.05 -20.32
N ILE A 223 2.43 15.00 -20.22
CA ILE A 223 3.66 14.81 -19.43
C ILE A 223 3.26 14.57 -17.96
N ASP A 224 4.03 13.73 -17.27
CA ASP A 224 3.81 13.23 -15.90
C ASP A 224 2.67 12.21 -15.75
N GLU A 225 1.98 11.81 -16.81
CA GLU A 225 0.99 10.71 -16.76
C GLU A 225 1.67 9.33 -16.74
N ILE A 226 1.05 8.37 -16.06
CA ILE A 226 1.53 6.98 -15.98
C ILE A 226 0.83 6.12 -17.03
N VAL A 227 1.63 5.42 -17.84
CA VAL A 227 1.17 4.53 -18.91
C VAL A 227 1.69 3.11 -18.70
N LEU A 228 0.96 2.12 -19.23
CA LEU A 228 1.34 0.71 -19.22
C LEU A 228 1.92 0.32 -20.58
N ILE A 229 3.11 -0.28 -20.59
CA ILE A 229 3.74 -0.77 -21.82
C ILE A 229 3.11 -2.11 -22.19
N LYS A 230 2.45 -2.16 -23.34
CA LYS A 230 1.74 -3.35 -23.83
C LYS A 230 2.52 -4.11 -24.88
N ARG A 231 3.32 -3.40 -25.67
CA ARG A 231 4.11 -3.98 -26.74
C ARG A 231 5.39 -3.19 -26.94
N ASP A 232 6.43 -3.92 -27.33
CA ASP A 232 7.76 -3.41 -27.60
C ASP A 232 8.24 -3.96 -28.95
N ASP A 233 8.24 -3.08 -29.97
CA ASP A 233 8.62 -3.44 -31.35
C ASP A 233 10.13 -3.32 -31.61
N LYS A 234 10.90 -2.81 -30.64
CA LYS A 234 12.37 -2.65 -30.70
C LYS A 234 12.89 -1.87 -31.91
N ASP A 235 12.06 -0.99 -32.46
CA ASP A 235 12.41 -0.08 -33.54
C ASP A 235 12.69 1.33 -32.99
N PHE A 236 12.57 2.34 -33.84
CA PHE A 236 12.83 3.74 -33.46
C PHE A 236 11.80 4.29 -32.47
N ALA A 237 10.55 3.81 -32.50
CA ALA A 237 9.47 4.22 -31.60
C ALA A 237 8.86 2.95 -30.97
N PRO A 238 9.61 2.29 -30.07
CA PRO A 238 9.37 0.89 -29.78
C PRO A 238 8.16 0.63 -28.91
N PHE A 239 7.76 1.58 -28.05
CA PHE A 239 6.83 1.31 -26.96
C PHE A 239 5.40 1.69 -27.31
N HIS A 240 4.54 0.69 -27.45
CA HIS A 240 3.09 0.90 -27.50
C HIS A 240 2.51 0.83 -26.10
N CYS A 241 1.87 1.92 -25.69
CA CYS A 241 1.34 2.05 -24.36
C CYS A 241 -0.19 2.16 -24.35
N GLU A 242 -0.77 1.76 -23.22
CA GLU A 242 -2.17 1.99 -22.85
C GLU A 242 -2.23 2.91 -21.62
N LYS A 243 -3.27 3.74 -21.57
CA LYS A 243 -3.64 4.50 -20.37
C LYS A 243 -4.19 3.54 -19.31
N LEU A 244 -4.18 3.96 -18.05
CA LEU A 244 -4.71 3.15 -16.94
C LEU A 244 -6.23 2.93 -17.01
N ASN A 245 -6.95 3.75 -17.78
CA ASN A 245 -8.38 3.57 -18.05
C ASN A 245 -8.65 2.54 -19.17
N GLY A 246 -7.62 2.00 -19.82
CA GLY A 246 -7.70 1.04 -20.93
C GLY A 246 -7.67 1.65 -22.33
N ASP A 247 -7.68 2.99 -22.45
CA ASP A 247 -7.58 3.66 -23.75
C ASP A 247 -6.16 3.57 -24.33
N ALA A 248 -6.04 3.66 -25.65
CA ALA A 248 -4.73 3.72 -26.30
C ALA A 248 -3.99 5.02 -25.90
N ALA A 249 -2.80 4.87 -25.31
CA ALA A 249 -1.93 6.02 -25.00
C ALA A 249 -1.15 6.44 -26.25
N GLY A 250 -0.73 5.50 -27.08
CA GLY A 250 0.00 5.76 -28.32
C GLY A 250 1.34 5.02 -28.37
N ILE A 251 2.24 5.53 -29.21
CA ILE A 251 3.58 4.99 -29.42
C ILE A 251 4.60 6.00 -28.90
N PHE A 252 5.56 5.56 -28.10
CA PHE A 252 6.55 6.38 -27.40
C PHE A 252 7.98 6.02 -27.79
N TYR A 253 8.86 7.02 -27.74
CA TYR A 253 10.31 6.82 -27.76
C TYR A 253 10.82 6.35 -26.39
N GLU A 254 12.03 5.77 -26.38
CA GLU A 254 12.64 5.24 -25.14
C GLU A 254 13.05 6.33 -24.16
N ASP A 255 13.35 7.55 -24.63
CA ASP A 255 13.73 8.71 -23.84
C ASP A 255 12.53 9.54 -23.33
N GLU A 256 11.31 9.27 -23.82
CA GLU A 256 10.08 9.91 -23.35
C GLU A 256 9.46 9.20 -22.15
N LEU A 257 10.02 8.06 -21.75
CA LEU A 257 9.50 7.20 -20.70
C LEU A 257 10.57 6.92 -19.65
N VAL A 258 10.19 7.02 -18.38
CA VAL A 258 11.00 6.56 -17.25
C VAL A 258 10.22 5.55 -16.43
N HIS A 259 10.90 4.65 -15.71
CA HIS A 259 10.24 3.74 -14.76
C HIS A 259 9.43 4.55 -13.75
N ALA A 260 8.15 4.21 -13.62
CA ALA A 260 7.30 4.75 -12.56
C ALA A 260 7.60 4.04 -11.23
N THR A 261 7.55 4.76 -10.11
CA THR A 261 7.64 4.11 -8.79
C THR A 261 6.32 3.40 -8.44
N ASP A 262 6.37 2.42 -7.53
CA ASP A 262 5.17 1.73 -7.07
C ASP A 262 4.13 2.70 -6.49
N GLU A 263 4.58 3.76 -5.82
CA GLU A 263 3.70 4.83 -5.29
C GLU A 263 3.04 5.64 -6.41
N GLU A 264 3.79 6.04 -7.44
CA GLU A 264 3.23 6.77 -8.60
C GLU A 264 2.20 5.92 -9.33
N VAL A 265 2.46 4.61 -9.50
CA VAL A 265 1.54 3.66 -10.12
C VAL A 265 0.28 3.48 -9.27
N ALA A 266 0.41 3.39 -7.95
CA ALA A 266 -0.72 3.24 -7.04
C ALA A 266 -1.63 4.49 -7.07
N GLU A 267 -1.07 5.69 -6.99
CA GLU A 267 -1.84 6.95 -7.05
C GLU A 267 -2.53 7.10 -8.41
N ALA A 268 -1.83 6.79 -9.51
CA ALA A 268 -2.40 6.90 -10.84
C ALA A 268 -3.55 5.88 -11.07
N LYS A 269 -3.45 4.67 -10.51
CA LYS A 269 -4.53 3.67 -10.53
C LYS A 269 -5.75 4.14 -9.74
N ASP A 270 -5.53 4.70 -8.55
CA ASP A 270 -6.64 5.22 -7.75
C ASP A 270 -7.30 6.44 -8.42
N ALA A 271 -6.50 7.35 -8.98
CA ALA A 271 -6.99 8.48 -9.76
C ALA A 271 -7.82 8.04 -10.98
N ALA A 272 -7.35 7.03 -11.73
CA ALA A 272 -8.08 6.45 -12.85
C ALA A 272 -9.39 5.77 -12.40
N ALA A 273 -9.41 5.11 -11.24
CA ALA A 273 -10.62 4.53 -10.67
C ALA A 273 -11.62 5.61 -10.24
N ARG A 274 -11.15 6.69 -9.60
CA ARG A 274 -11.97 7.86 -9.21
C ARG A 274 -12.56 8.59 -10.41
N ALA A 275 -11.79 8.75 -11.50
CA ALA A 275 -12.22 9.47 -12.71
C ALA A 275 -13.47 8.89 -13.39
N LYS A 276 -13.81 7.62 -13.13
CA LYS A 276 -15.05 6.98 -13.62
C LYS A 276 -16.30 7.60 -13.01
N PHE A 277 -16.20 8.16 -11.81
CA PHE A 277 -17.32 8.68 -11.03
C PHE A 277 -17.48 10.19 -11.25
N LYS A 278 -17.93 10.60 -12.43
CA LYS A 278 -18.07 12.03 -12.75
C LYS A 278 -19.10 12.71 -11.83
N LYS A 279 -18.90 14.00 -11.56
CA LYS A 279 -19.88 14.83 -10.84
C LYS A 279 -21.28 14.70 -11.47
N GLY A 280 -22.29 14.48 -10.62
CA GLY A 280 -23.67 14.25 -11.00
C GLY A 280 -24.02 12.79 -11.27
N ALA A 281 -23.03 11.89 -11.37
CA ALA A 281 -23.28 10.47 -11.55
C ALA A 281 -24.02 9.87 -10.34
N LYS A 282 -24.92 8.93 -10.62
CA LYS A 282 -25.61 8.15 -9.60
C LYS A 282 -24.82 6.90 -9.28
N VAL A 283 -24.63 6.64 -8.00
CA VAL A 283 -23.83 5.52 -7.50
C VAL A 283 -24.56 4.76 -6.42
N ARG A 284 -24.41 3.44 -6.40
CA ARG A 284 -24.85 2.59 -5.29
C ARG A 284 -23.69 2.40 -4.31
N LEU A 285 -23.96 2.59 -3.02
CA LEU A 285 -22.97 2.31 -1.98
C LEU A 285 -22.97 0.81 -1.66
N LYS A 286 -21.88 0.11 -1.89
CA LYS A 286 -21.76 -1.34 -1.62
C LYS A 286 -21.37 -1.65 -0.18
N SER A 287 -20.52 -0.82 0.41
CA SER A 287 -19.93 -1.10 1.73
C SER A 287 -19.47 0.18 2.43
N GLY A 288 -19.35 0.12 3.76
CA GLY A 288 -18.86 1.23 4.60
C GLY A 288 -19.95 2.16 5.13
N GLY A 289 -21.22 1.98 4.72
CA GLY A 289 -22.35 2.73 5.27
C GLY A 289 -22.48 2.57 6.78
N GLY A 290 -22.91 3.65 7.45
CA GLY A 290 -23.11 3.72 8.90
C GLY A 290 -21.84 3.93 9.71
N VAL A 291 -20.66 3.88 9.07
CA VAL A 291 -19.36 4.09 9.71
C VAL A 291 -18.75 5.38 9.18
N TYR A 292 -18.16 6.20 10.05
CA TYR A 292 -17.42 7.38 9.63
C TYR A 292 -16.30 6.98 8.64
N PRO A 293 -16.15 7.64 7.47
CA PRO A 293 -16.71 8.94 7.06
C PRO A 293 -18.05 8.90 6.28
N LEU A 294 -18.73 7.77 6.26
CA LEU A 294 -20.03 7.52 5.63
C LEU A 294 -21.17 7.39 6.67
N LEU A 295 -21.07 8.14 7.77
CA LEU A 295 -22.11 8.16 8.81
C LEU A 295 -23.41 8.75 8.23
N GLY A 296 -24.51 8.02 8.36
CA GLY A 296 -25.80 8.39 7.77
C GLY A 296 -26.00 7.95 6.31
N PHE A 297 -25.01 7.29 5.72
CA PHE A 297 -25.14 6.59 4.45
C PHE A 297 -25.35 5.09 4.70
N GLU A 298 -26.16 4.43 3.90
CA GLU A 298 -26.53 3.02 4.04
C GLU A 298 -26.09 2.25 2.79
N ASN A 299 -25.62 1.02 2.98
CA ASN A 299 -25.29 0.15 1.86
C ASN A 299 -26.57 -0.21 1.09
N GLY A 300 -26.45 -0.41 -0.21
CA GLY A 300 -27.57 -0.67 -1.12
C GLY A 300 -28.27 0.59 -1.64
N LYS A 301 -28.14 1.74 -0.95
CA LYS A 301 -28.79 2.99 -1.37
C LYS A 301 -28.02 3.73 -2.47
N VAL A 302 -28.77 4.56 -3.20
CA VAL A 302 -28.28 5.38 -4.30
C VAL A 302 -27.94 6.78 -3.81
N TYR A 303 -26.79 7.28 -4.26
CA TYR A 303 -26.25 8.60 -3.93
C TYR A 303 -25.78 9.33 -5.18
N THR A 304 -25.62 10.65 -5.08
CA THR A 304 -25.10 11.48 -6.17
C THR A 304 -23.66 11.84 -5.90
N VAL A 305 -22.79 11.73 -6.91
CA VAL A 305 -21.39 12.16 -6.83
C VAL A 305 -21.31 13.68 -6.93
N VAL A 306 -20.64 14.32 -5.97
CA VAL A 306 -20.43 15.77 -5.93
C VAL A 306 -19.04 16.15 -6.46
N ASP A 307 -18.04 15.38 -6.04
CA ASP A 307 -16.64 15.58 -6.37
C ASP A 307 -15.92 14.22 -6.36
N ASN A 308 -15.16 13.94 -7.40
CA ASN A 308 -14.46 12.67 -7.55
C ASN A 308 -12.98 12.75 -7.17
N ASP A 309 -12.46 13.94 -6.89
CA ASP A 309 -11.06 14.15 -6.49
C ASP A 309 -10.95 15.00 -5.22
N PHE A 310 -11.87 14.78 -4.27
CA PHE A 310 -11.95 15.57 -3.05
C PHE A 310 -10.79 15.23 -2.11
N LEU A 311 -10.00 16.24 -1.73
CA LEU A 311 -8.94 16.11 -0.74
C LEU A 311 -9.54 15.96 0.68
N TRP A 312 -9.45 14.75 1.21
CA TRP A 312 -9.88 14.39 2.55
C TRP A 312 -8.68 14.41 3.52
N GLY A 313 -8.67 15.39 4.42
CA GLY A 313 -7.54 15.61 5.32
C GLY A 313 -6.38 16.32 4.63
N ILE A 314 -5.19 15.71 4.67
CA ILE A 314 -3.95 16.33 4.14
C ILE A 314 -3.48 15.64 2.85
N THR A 315 -3.68 14.32 2.73
CA THR A 315 -3.07 13.51 1.66
C THR A 315 -4.03 12.53 0.97
N GLU A 316 -5.17 12.20 1.57
CA GLU A 316 -6.08 11.20 0.98
C GLU A 316 -7.06 11.86 0.02
N LYS A 317 -7.29 11.25 -1.15
CA LYS A 317 -8.33 11.67 -2.08
C LYS A 317 -9.49 10.68 -2.03
N LYS A 318 -10.72 11.19 -1.91
CA LYS A 318 -11.95 10.39 -1.83
C LYS A 318 -13.00 10.94 -2.78
N ILE A 319 -13.99 10.10 -3.09
CA ILE A 319 -15.17 10.50 -3.83
C ILE A 319 -16.18 11.05 -2.82
N GLN A 320 -16.55 12.31 -2.96
CA GLN A 320 -17.61 12.93 -2.20
C GLN A 320 -18.96 12.58 -2.81
N ILE A 321 -19.82 11.98 -2.00
CA ILE A 321 -21.21 11.69 -2.34
C ILE A 321 -22.15 12.50 -1.46
N GLU A 322 -23.35 12.80 -1.95
CA GLU A 322 -24.37 13.52 -1.19
C GLU A 322 -25.69 12.77 -1.11
N HIS A 323 -26.42 13.09 -0.05
CA HIS A 323 -27.83 12.78 0.14
C HIS A 323 -28.50 13.93 0.93
N ASP A 324 -29.82 13.82 1.13
CA ASP A 324 -30.64 14.86 1.76
C ASP A 324 -30.12 15.39 3.12
N ARG A 325 -29.42 14.58 3.92
CA ARG A 325 -28.92 15.00 5.25
C ARG A 325 -27.45 15.39 5.27
N GLY A 326 -26.74 15.35 4.13
CA GLY A 326 -25.36 15.82 4.06
C GLY A 326 -24.46 15.05 3.10
N ARG A 327 -23.15 15.18 3.32
CA ARG A 327 -22.09 14.65 2.46
C ARG A 327 -21.32 13.52 3.14
N GLY A 328 -20.91 12.54 2.34
CA GLY A 328 -20.11 11.39 2.74
C GLY A 328 -18.91 11.24 1.81
N TRP A 329 -17.91 10.49 2.26
CA TRP A 329 -16.67 10.30 1.50
C TRP A 329 -16.39 8.81 1.33
N ALA A 330 -16.40 8.33 0.10
CA ALA A 330 -16.22 6.93 -0.25
C ALA A 330 -14.96 6.73 -1.10
N THR A 331 -14.41 5.52 -1.07
CA THR A 331 -13.39 5.09 -2.03
C THR A 331 -14.05 4.51 -3.30
N PRO A 332 -13.35 4.49 -4.46
CA PRO A 332 -13.87 3.88 -5.68
C PRO A 332 -14.39 2.45 -5.48
N ALA A 333 -13.71 1.66 -4.65
CA ALA A 333 -14.08 0.26 -4.38
C ALA A 333 -15.42 0.11 -3.65
N GLN A 334 -15.81 1.10 -2.85
CA GLN A 334 -17.07 1.12 -2.09
C GLN A 334 -18.28 1.49 -2.96
N LEU A 335 -18.04 2.02 -4.16
CA LEU A 335 -19.08 2.52 -5.04
C LEU A 335 -19.27 1.62 -6.26
N GLU A 336 -20.46 1.69 -6.82
CA GLU A 336 -20.84 1.11 -8.09
C GLU A 336 -21.55 2.19 -8.90
N LEU A 337 -21.11 2.39 -10.14
CA LEU A 337 -21.74 3.35 -11.04
C LEU A 337 -23.03 2.75 -11.57
N LEU A 338 -24.13 3.50 -11.47
CA LEU A 338 -25.43 3.08 -12.00
C LEU A 338 -25.72 3.77 -13.33
N THR A 339 -26.34 3.02 -14.23
CA THR A 339 -26.95 3.54 -15.46
C THR A 339 -28.27 4.26 -15.15
N GLU A 340 -28.75 5.10 -16.08
CA GLU A 340 -30.02 5.81 -15.92
C GLU A 340 -31.21 4.84 -15.77
N GLU A 341 -31.16 3.69 -16.45
CA GLU A 341 -32.19 2.65 -16.37
C GLU A 341 -32.26 2.02 -14.98
N GLU A 342 -31.11 1.65 -14.41
CA GLU A 342 -31.03 1.09 -13.05
C GLU A 342 -31.48 2.10 -11.98
N VAL A 343 -31.16 3.38 -12.15
CA VAL A 343 -31.62 4.43 -11.24
C VAL A 343 -33.14 4.57 -11.29
N ALA A 344 -33.71 4.61 -12.51
CA ALA A 344 -35.16 4.71 -12.67
C ALA A 344 -35.89 3.49 -12.09
N GLU A 345 -35.31 2.30 -12.20
CA GLU A 345 -35.84 1.10 -11.56
C GLU A 345 -35.81 1.20 -10.03
N ILE A 346 -34.66 1.56 -9.46
CA ILE A 346 -34.54 1.74 -8.00
C ILE A 346 -35.52 2.80 -7.48
N GLU A 347 -35.70 3.90 -8.19
CA GLU A 347 -36.66 4.95 -7.82
C GLU A 347 -38.11 4.46 -7.87
N LYS A 348 -38.48 3.61 -8.85
CA LYS A 348 -39.83 3.01 -8.92
C LYS A 348 -40.12 2.12 -7.71
N TRP A 349 -39.19 1.26 -7.33
CA TRP A 349 -39.33 0.38 -6.17
C TRP A 349 -39.30 1.15 -4.84
N ALA A 350 -38.41 2.15 -4.73
CA ALA A 350 -38.36 3.01 -3.55
C ALA A 350 -39.64 3.84 -3.35
N ALA A 351 -40.30 4.28 -4.44
CA ALA A 351 -41.56 5.02 -4.37
C ALA A 351 -42.72 4.22 -3.74
N ILE A 352 -42.64 2.88 -3.80
CA ILE A 352 -43.60 1.98 -3.15
C ILE A 352 -43.09 1.45 -1.80
N GLY A 353 -41.93 1.95 -1.34
CA GLY A 353 -41.32 1.60 -0.06
C GLY A 353 -40.70 0.20 -0.03
N ARG A 354 -40.14 -0.26 -1.15
CA ARG A 354 -39.56 -1.60 -1.31
C ARG A 354 -38.18 -1.57 -1.96
N GLU A 355 -37.39 -2.63 -1.76
CA GLU A 355 -36.15 -2.85 -2.50
C GLU A 355 -36.44 -3.36 -3.92
N VAL A 356 -35.47 -3.21 -4.84
CA VAL A 356 -35.61 -3.76 -6.19
C VAL A 356 -35.79 -5.27 -6.11
N ASP A 357 -36.76 -5.79 -6.87
CA ASP A 357 -37.18 -7.19 -6.87
C ASP A 357 -37.77 -7.72 -5.55
N GLU A 358 -38.18 -6.83 -4.64
CA GLU A 358 -38.92 -7.22 -3.43
C GLU A 358 -40.42 -7.41 -3.73
N TYR A 359 -40.75 -8.55 -4.33
CA TYR A 359 -42.14 -8.97 -4.54
C TYR A 359 -42.82 -9.38 -3.23
N LYS A 360 -44.14 -9.20 -3.13
CA LYS A 360 -44.99 -9.62 -2.01
C LYS A 360 -46.21 -10.39 -2.52
N VAL A 361 -46.75 -11.26 -1.67
CA VAL A 361 -48.00 -11.97 -1.96
C VAL A 361 -49.13 -10.97 -2.15
N GLY A 362 -49.83 -11.08 -3.28
CA GLY A 362 -50.87 -10.15 -3.71
C GLY A 362 -50.43 -9.10 -4.73
N ASP A 363 -49.14 -9.03 -5.07
CA ASP A 363 -48.67 -8.20 -6.17
C ASP A 363 -49.24 -8.67 -7.51
N ILE A 364 -49.47 -7.73 -8.40
CA ILE A 364 -49.82 -8.00 -9.79
C ILE A 364 -48.56 -7.82 -10.63
N VAL A 365 -48.15 -8.88 -11.30
CA VAL A 365 -46.98 -8.92 -12.17
C VAL A 365 -47.39 -9.24 -13.61
N GLN A 366 -46.57 -8.84 -14.57
CA GLN A 366 -46.76 -9.14 -15.98
C GLN A 366 -45.56 -9.91 -16.51
N TYR A 367 -45.80 -10.96 -17.27
CA TYR A 367 -44.74 -11.66 -17.99
C TYR A 367 -44.17 -10.79 -19.10
N LEU A 368 -42.84 -10.78 -19.22
CA LEU A 368 -42.16 -10.04 -20.28
C LEU A 368 -42.31 -10.70 -21.65
N TYR A 369 -42.50 -12.03 -21.70
CA TYR A 369 -42.56 -12.80 -22.94
C TYR A 369 -43.91 -12.68 -23.67
N ASP A 370 -45.01 -12.99 -22.99
CA ASP A 370 -46.37 -13.05 -23.57
C ASP A 370 -47.32 -11.99 -23.01
N ARG A 371 -46.84 -11.13 -22.10
CA ARG A 371 -47.60 -10.05 -21.47
C ARG A 371 -48.75 -10.53 -20.59
N GLU A 372 -48.79 -11.80 -20.18
CA GLU A 372 -49.80 -12.32 -19.25
C GLU A 372 -49.70 -11.63 -17.89
N ILE A 373 -50.84 -11.18 -17.35
CA ILE A 373 -50.92 -10.54 -16.03
C ILE A 373 -51.32 -11.59 -14.99
N CYS A 374 -50.48 -11.76 -13.97
CA CYS A 374 -50.65 -12.77 -12.91
C CYS A 374 -50.60 -12.14 -11.51
N GLU A 375 -51.23 -12.81 -10.54
CA GLU A 375 -51.10 -12.47 -9.12
C GLU A 375 -49.99 -13.32 -8.48
N VAL A 376 -49.12 -12.67 -7.70
CA VAL A 376 -48.16 -13.35 -6.83
C VAL A 376 -48.92 -14.00 -5.68
N VAL A 377 -48.85 -15.33 -5.58
CA VAL A 377 -49.56 -16.14 -4.57
C VAL A 377 -48.63 -16.70 -3.50
N GLY A 378 -47.31 -16.56 -3.66
CA GLY A 378 -46.33 -17.03 -2.69
C GLY A 378 -44.91 -16.59 -3.02
N ILE A 379 -44.03 -16.66 -2.03
CA ILE A 379 -42.59 -16.46 -2.19
C ILE A 379 -41.92 -17.70 -1.58
N THR A 380 -40.93 -18.23 -2.28
CA THR A 380 -40.13 -19.35 -1.76
C THR A 380 -39.04 -18.86 -0.81
N ASP A 381 -38.52 -19.74 0.04
CA ASP A 381 -37.43 -19.40 0.97
C ASP A 381 -36.13 -18.95 0.23
N GLU A 382 -36.00 -19.32 -1.05
CA GLU A 382 -34.90 -18.92 -1.94
C GLU A 382 -35.20 -17.63 -2.74
N GLY A 383 -36.31 -16.94 -2.46
CA GLY A 383 -36.69 -15.69 -3.13
C GLY A 383 -37.44 -15.85 -4.47
N GLY A 384 -37.63 -17.07 -4.95
CA GLY A 384 -38.44 -17.35 -6.15
C GLY A 384 -39.91 -16.95 -5.98
N VAL A 385 -40.49 -16.32 -7.00
CA VAL A 385 -41.83 -15.72 -6.98
C VAL A 385 -42.85 -16.72 -7.52
N LYS A 386 -43.84 -17.10 -6.71
CA LYS A 386 -44.95 -17.95 -7.15
C LYS A 386 -46.08 -17.12 -7.72
N VAL A 387 -46.41 -17.33 -8.98
CA VAL A 387 -47.50 -16.61 -9.66
C VAL A 387 -48.62 -17.58 -10.04
N SER A 388 -49.86 -17.11 -9.97
CA SER A 388 -51.03 -17.85 -10.46
C SER A 388 -51.29 -17.48 -11.91
N THR A 389 -50.90 -18.36 -12.83
CA THR A 389 -51.15 -18.28 -14.27
C THR A 389 -52.54 -18.80 -14.62
N GLN A 390 -53.13 -18.32 -15.72
CA GLN A 390 -54.44 -18.79 -16.19
C GLN A 390 -54.36 -20.17 -16.85
N SER A 391 -53.22 -20.49 -17.46
CA SER A 391 -53.03 -21.68 -18.29
C SER A 391 -52.41 -22.86 -17.54
N CYS A 392 -51.48 -22.61 -16.62
CA CYS A 392 -50.65 -23.63 -15.97
C CYS A 392 -50.89 -23.76 -14.46
N GLY A 393 -51.73 -22.91 -13.86
CA GLY A 393 -51.94 -22.84 -12.41
C GLY A 393 -50.80 -22.10 -11.71
N THR A 394 -50.34 -22.60 -10.56
CA THR A 394 -49.27 -21.94 -9.78
C THR A 394 -47.89 -22.37 -10.25
N CYS A 395 -47.11 -21.43 -10.77
CA CYS A 395 -45.74 -21.63 -11.25
C CYS A 395 -44.75 -20.84 -10.38
N ILE A 396 -43.50 -21.31 -10.30
CA ILE A 396 -42.38 -20.56 -9.69
C ILE A 396 -41.64 -19.90 -10.83
N GLU A 397 -41.59 -18.58 -10.82
CA GLU A 397 -41.00 -17.79 -11.89
C GLU A 397 -39.68 -17.15 -11.47
N ASN A 398 -38.83 -16.96 -12.48
CA ASN A 398 -37.63 -16.16 -12.35
C ASN A 398 -38.03 -14.67 -12.38
N GLN A 399 -37.51 -13.88 -11.44
CA GLN A 399 -37.74 -12.44 -11.37
C GLN A 399 -37.40 -11.72 -12.69
N ALA A 400 -36.40 -12.21 -13.44
CA ALA A 400 -36.05 -11.68 -14.76
C ALA A 400 -37.10 -11.91 -15.87
N SER A 401 -38.14 -12.70 -15.62
CA SER A 401 -39.21 -13.03 -16.59
C SER A 401 -40.50 -12.26 -16.35
N ILE A 402 -40.58 -11.51 -15.24
CA ILE A 402 -41.79 -10.83 -14.78
C ILE A 402 -41.46 -9.37 -14.41
N GLU A 403 -42.41 -8.47 -14.60
CA GLU A 403 -42.32 -7.07 -14.15
C GLU A 403 -43.46 -6.74 -13.19
N LEU A 404 -43.18 -5.96 -12.14
CA LEU A 404 -44.21 -5.48 -11.22
C LEU A 404 -45.12 -4.45 -11.91
N VAL A 405 -46.42 -4.77 -12.02
CA VAL A 405 -47.43 -3.88 -12.60
C VAL A 405 -48.15 -3.09 -11.52
N THR A 406 -48.54 -3.75 -10.43
CA THR A 406 -49.24 -3.10 -9.33
C THR A 406 -48.85 -3.74 -8.00
N PRO A 407 -48.26 -2.96 -7.07
CA PRO A 407 -47.94 -3.47 -5.74
C PRO A 407 -49.23 -3.72 -4.94
N VAL A 408 -49.21 -4.72 -4.06
CA VAL A 408 -50.36 -5.07 -3.21
C VAL A 408 -50.84 -3.89 -2.36
N GLU A 409 -49.94 -2.99 -1.94
CA GLU A 409 -50.25 -1.80 -1.15
C GLU A 409 -51.09 -0.77 -1.93
N ALA A 410 -51.07 -0.80 -3.27
CA ALA A 410 -51.87 0.08 -4.12
C ALA A 410 -53.25 -0.52 -4.48
N ARG A 411 -53.55 -1.77 -4.06
CA ARG A 411 -54.81 -2.44 -4.39
C ARG A 411 -55.94 -2.01 -3.45
N PHE A 412 -57.00 -1.46 -4.02
CA PHE A 412 -58.20 -1.03 -3.28
C PHE A 412 -58.99 -2.18 -2.60
N GLY A 413 -58.76 -3.44 -3.00
CA GLY A 413 -59.60 -4.60 -2.61
C GLY A 413 -59.13 -5.41 -1.39
N ARG A 414 -58.00 -5.08 -0.75
CA ARG A 414 -57.50 -5.77 0.46
C ARG A 414 -57.25 -4.76 1.58
N LYS A 415 -58.30 -4.10 2.07
CA LYS A 415 -58.27 -3.48 3.41
C LYS A 415 -58.92 -4.45 4.38
N GLY A 416 -58.08 -5.16 5.15
CA GLY A 416 -58.46 -5.85 6.37
C GLY A 416 -59.16 -7.19 6.19
N ASP A 417 -58.36 -8.26 6.15
CA ASP A 417 -58.68 -9.50 6.87
C ASP A 417 -57.48 -9.73 7.82
N GLU A 418 -57.39 -8.89 8.86
CA GLU A 418 -56.68 -9.23 10.11
C GLU A 418 -57.66 -9.88 11.08
#